data_AF-A0A2L0BWX6-F1
#
_entry.id   AF-A0A2L0BWX6-F1
#
_cell.length_a   1.000
_cell.length_b   1.000
_cell.length_c   1.000
_cell.angle_alpha   90.00
_cell.angle_beta   90.00
_cell.angle_gamma   90.00
#
_symmetry.space_group_name_H-M   'P 1'
#
loop_
_entity.id
_entity.type
_entity.pdbx_description
1 polymer ?
#
loop_
_entity_poly.entity_id
_entity_poly.type
_entity_poly.pdbx_seq_one_letter_code
_entity_poly.pdbx_strand_id
1 'polypeptide(L)'
;LILKTVFFPLIVGIMVWFWKRVHQLSRKPALLEYVLMGLGGSLALLDFPLEYLTLCFEMPYMLLLGDVRQGIFYATLLSFWLIFAGEHMLIQDGGHNTIKAYWKHLSTIIIGCLSLLIFDLCERGVQLVNPFYSIWVTPIGTNLALTFIILAGISASLYFVFLCYMIWRVFKNITIKRSVLPNMSQARRLHYEGIIYRFNFLMLVTVICAAVTIISFILNQVAEGQNKWDENMEVELSSALY
;
A
#
# COMPACT_ATOMS: atom_id res chain seq x y z
N LEU A 1 8.09 -18.60 -4.81
CA LEU A 1 6.96 -19.55 -5.05
C LEU A 1 6.48 -20.24 -3.77
N ILE A 2 7.35 -20.97 -3.06
CA ILE A 2 6.99 -21.65 -1.79
C ILE A 2 6.44 -20.65 -0.76
N LEU A 3 7.10 -19.50 -0.62
CA LEU A 3 6.69 -18.41 0.26
C LEU A 3 5.22 -18.00 0.02
N LYS A 4 4.88 -17.65 -1.23
CA LYS A 4 3.51 -17.31 -1.66
C LYS A 4 2.50 -18.42 -1.35
N THR A 5 2.90 -19.68 -1.56
CA THR A 5 2.04 -20.85 -1.32
C THR A 5 1.70 -21.04 0.16
N VAL A 6 2.62 -20.67 1.05
CA VAL A 6 2.42 -20.74 2.51
C VAL A 6 1.61 -19.55 3.01
N PHE A 7 1.94 -18.34 2.55
CA PHE A 7 1.27 -17.12 3.03
C PHE A 7 -0.16 -16.97 2.52
N PHE A 8 -0.46 -17.37 1.29
CA PHE A 8 -1.80 -17.27 0.72
C PHE A 8 -2.90 -17.91 1.60
N PRO A 9 -2.85 -19.20 1.94
CA PRO A 9 -3.89 -19.83 2.77
C PRO A 9 -3.90 -19.25 4.20
N LEU A 10 -2.75 -18.83 4.72
CA LEU A 10 -2.66 -18.19 6.04
C LEU A 10 -3.40 -16.85 6.06
N ILE A 11 -3.18 -16.00 5.05
CA ILE A 11 -3.85 -14.69 4.91
C ILE A 11 -5.36 -14.90 4.75
N VAL A 12 -5.77 -15.82 3.86
CA VAL A 12 -7.19 -16.15 3.67
C VAL A 12 -7.82 -16.64 4.97
N GLY A 13 -7.14 -17.50 5.73
CA GLY A 13 -7.59 -17.98 7.03
C GLY A 13 -7.81 -16.84 8.04
N ILE A 14 -6.85 -15.93 8.14
CA ILE A 14 -6.94 -14.75 9.02
C ILE A 14 -8.08 -13.82 8.59
N MET A 15 -8.26 -13.59 7.28
CA MET A 15 -9.35 -12.77 6.76
C MET A 15 -10.72 -13.36 7.09
N VAL A 16 -10.91 -14.66 6.85
CA VAL A 16 -12.17 -15.36 7.17
C VAL A 16 -12.45 -15.29 8.67
N TRP A 17 -11.43 -15.52 9.50
CA TRP A 17 -11.54 -15.39 10.95
C TRP A 17 -11.92 -13.96 11.37
N PHE A 18 -11.23 -12.95 10.85
CA PHE A 18 -11.48 -11.54 11.14
C PHE A 18 -12.91 -11.14 10.76
N TRP A 19 -13.34 -11.51 9.55
CA TRP A 19 -14.68 -11.20 9.06
C TRP A 19 -15.78 -11.87 9.89
N LYS A 20 -15.57 -13.14 10.27
CA LYS A 20 -16.48 -13.86 11.18
C LYS A 20 -16.58 -13.15 12.53
N ARG A 21 -15.45 -12.69 13.09
CA ARG A 21 -15.43 -11.96 14.37
C ARG A 21 -16.16 -10.63 14.26
N VAL A 22 -16.00 -9.90 13.17
CA VAL A 22 -16.71 -8.63 12.92
C VAL A 22 -18.24 -8.86 12.87
N HIS A 23 -18.71 -9.93 12.23
CA HIS A 23 -20.14 -10.26 12.13
C HIS A 23 -20.77 -10.76 13.44
N GLN A 24 -19.96 -11.18 14.41
CA GLN A 24 -20.46 -11.55 15.74
C GLN A 24 -20.82 -10.34 16.61
N LEU A 25 -20.37 -9.13 16.24
CA LEU A 25 -20.76 -7.92 16.96
C LEU A 25 -22.15 -7.46 16.54
N SER A 26 -22.93 -6.94 17.48
CA SER A 26 -24.29 -6.42 17.24
C SER A 26 -24.34 -5.07 16.51
N ARG A 27 -23.23 -4.61 15.91
CA ARG A 27 -23.10 -3.34 15.21
C ARG A 27 -22.75 -3.55 13.74
N LYS A 28 -23.07 -2.57 12.89
CA LYS A 28 -22.60 -2.58 11.49
C LYS A 28 -21.07 -2.44 11.45
N PRO A 29 -20.38 -3.12 10.52
CA PRO A 29 -18.94 -3.01 10.37
C PRO A 29 -18.52 -1.56 10.10
N ALA A 30 -17.41 -1.14 10.71
CA ALA A 30 -16.86 0.19 10.52
C ALA A 30 -16.16 0.33 9.16
N LEU A 31 -16.03 1.56 8.66
CA LEU A 31 -15.32 1.83 7.40
C LEU A 31 -13.91 1.23 7.40
N LEU A 32 -13.18 1.40 8.51
CA LEU A 32 -11.83 0.88 8.69
C LEU A 32 -11.78 -0.66 8.58
N GLU A 33 -12.81 -1.37 9.04
CA GLU A 33 -12.89 -2.84 8.94
C GLU A 33 -13.10 -3.28 7.48
N TYR A 34 -13.91 -2.56 6.71
CA TYR A 34 -14.05 -2.81 5.27
C TYR A 34 -12.75 -2.55 4.51
N VAL A 35 -12.04 -1.46 4.83
CA VAL A 35 -10.77 -1.13 4.18
C VAL A 35 -9.68 -2.14 4.55
N LEU A 36 -9.63 -2.61 5.80
CA LEU A 36 -8.74 -3.71 6.21
C LEU A 36 -9.05 -5.01 5.45
N MET A 37 -10.32 -5.34 5.21
CA MET A 37 -10.68 -6.48 4.37
C MET A 37 -10.23 -6.30 2.93
N GLY A 38 -10.36 -5.09 2.38
CA GLY A 38 -9.83 -4.75 1.05
C GLY A 38 -8.31 -4.92 0.97
N LEU A 39 -7.58 -4.44 1.98
CA LEU A 39 -6.12 -4.58 2.07
C LEU A 39 -5.68 -6.03 2.21
N GLY A 40 -6.36 -6.82 3.05
CA GLY A 40 -6.12 -8.26 3.14
C GLY A 40 -6.41 -8.97 1.82
N GLY A 41 -7.47 -8.58 1.13
CA GLY A 41 -7.85 -9.14 -0.17
C GLY A 41 -6.84 -8.83 -1.28
N SER A 42 -6.30 -7.61 -1.32
CA SER A 42 -5.26 -7.25 -2.28
C SER A 42 -3.92 -7.93 -1.98
N LEU A 43 -3.59 -8.14 -0.69
CA LEU A 43 -2.43 -8.94 -0.30
C LEU A 43 -2.60 -10.43 -0.67
N ALA A 44 -3.78 -11.01 -0.39
CA ALA A 44 -4.10 -12.37 -0.82
C ALA A 44 -4.05 -12.50 -2.34
N LEU A 45 -4.51 -11.47 -3.07
CA LEU A 45 -4.39 -11.42 -4.53
C LEU A 45 -2.93 -11.39 -4.97
N LEU A 46 -2.01 -10.75 -4.24
CA LEU A 46 -0.57 -10.70 -4.55
C LEU A 46 0.15 -12.03 -4.26
N ASP A 47 -0.27 -12.73 -3.21
CA ASP A 47 0.29 -14.02 -2.79
C ASP A 47 -0.36 -15.22 -3.48
N PHE A 48 -1.44 -15.03 -4.23
CA PHE A 48 -2.06 -16.12 -4.99
C PHE A 48 -1.04 -16.75 -5.95
N PRO A 49 -0.73 -18.07 -5.83
CA PRO A 49 0.43 -18.65 -6.51
C PRO A 49 0.10 -19.03 -7.97
N LEU A 50 -0.31 -18.04 -8.77
CA LEU A 50 -0.60 -18.15 -10.21
C LEU A 50 0.62 -18.57 -11.02
N GLU A 51 1.80 -18.25 -10.52
CA GLU A 51 3.08 -18.54 -11.16
C GLU A 51 3.31 -20.06 -11.32
N TYR A 52 2.65 -20.94 -10.56
CA TYR A 52 2.74 -22.39 -10.85
C TYR A 52 2.09 -22.78 -12.18
N LEU A 53 1.11 -22.01 -12.67
CA LEU A 53 0.47 -22.32 -13.94
C LEU A 53 1.45 -22.15 -15.11
N THR A 54 2.51 -21.35 -14.95
CA THR A 54 3.52 -21.17 -16.00
C THR A 54 4.39 -22.41 -16.22
N LEU A 55 4.40 -23.36 -15.27
CA LEU A 55 5.05 -24.66 -15.45
C LEU A 55 4.29 -25.55 -16.44
N CYS A 56 2.97 -25.38 -16.55
CA CYS A 56 2.11 -26.20 -17.41
C CYS A 56 1.74 -25.48 -18.72
N PHE A 57 1.67 -24.14 -18.70
CA PHE A 57 1.22 -23.33 -19.82
C PHE A 57 2.17 -22.16 -20.06
N GLU A 58 2.46 -21.86 -21.32
CA GLU A 58 3.19 -20.64 -21.67
C GLU A 58 2.29 -19.41 -21.45
N MET A 59 2.61 -18.61 -20.44
CA MET A 59 1.86 -17.39 -20.09
C MET A 59 2.75 -16.14 -20.22
N PRO A 60 2.90 -15.56 -21.43
CA PRO A 60 3.78 -14.42 -21.65
C PRO A 60 3.33 -13.14 -20.91
N TYR A 61 2.04 -13.05 -20.53
CA TYR A 61 1.46 -11.93 -19.78
C TYR A 61 1.74 -11.95 -18.27
N MET A 62 2.51 -12.92 -17.76
CA MET A 62 2.69 -13.09 -16.32
C MET A 62 3.39 -11.90 -15.64
N LEU A 63 4.33 -11.25 -16.33
CA LEU A 63 5.01 -10.04 -15.85
C LEU A 63 4.01 -8.89 -15.65
N LEU A 64 3.25 -8.57 -16.70
CA LEU A 64 2.22 -7.53 -16.66
C LEU A 64 1.16 -7.82 -15.57
N LEU A 65 0.74 -9.09 -15.44
CA LEU A 65 -0.20 -9.48 -14.39
C LEU A 65 0.39 -9.29 -12.98
N GLY A 66 1.69 -9.57 -12.82
CA GLY A 66 2.42 -9.30 -11.59
C GLY A 66 2.41 -7.81 -11.21
N ASP A 67 2.72 -6.94 -12.17
CA ASP A 67 2.72 -5.48 -11.95
C ASP A 67 1.33 -4.96 -11.59
N VAL A 68 0.29 -5.43 -12.30
CA VAL A 68 -1.10 -5.06 -12.02
C VAL A 68 -1.50 -5.46 -10.59
N ARG A 69 -1.14 -6.68 -10.15
CA ARG A 69 -1.44 -7.16 -8.80
C ARG A 69 -0.72 -6.32 -7.74
N GLN A 70 0.55 -5.99 -7.96
CA GLN A 70 1.32 -5.11 -7.08
C GLN A 70 0.74 -3.69 -7.05
N GLY A 71 0.37 -3.14 -8.21
CA GLY A 71 -0.27 -1.84 -8.33
C GLY A 71 -1.59 -1.76 -7.55
N ILE A 72 -2.43 -2.79 -7.63
CA ILE A 72 -3.68 -2.89 -6.84
C ILE A 72 -3.37 -2.91 -5.34
N PHE A 73 -2.38 -3.67 -4.91
CA PHE A 73 -1.96 -3.71 -3.51
C PHE A 73 -1.49 -2.33 -3.02
N TYR A 74 -0.58 -1.67 -3.74
CA TYR A 74 -0.09 -0.34 -3.37
C TYR A 74 -1.20 0.71 -3.37
N ALA A 75 -2.09 0.72 -4.36
CA ALA A 75 -3.25 1.61 -4.39
C ALA A 75 -4.13 1.44 -3.15
N THR A 76 -4.38 0.18 -2.75
CA THR A 76 -5.18 -0.15 -1.57
C THR A 76 -4.48 0.24 -0.28
N LEU A 77 -3.17 0.02 -0.18
CA LEU A 77 -2.35 0.40 0.97
C LEU A 77 -2.30 1.92 1.17
N LEU A 78 -2.06 2.68 0.10
CA LEU A 78 -2.07 4.14 0.15
C LEU A 78 -3.45 4.69 0.52
N SER A 79 -4.50 4.06 0.02
CA SER A 79 -5.90 4.40 0.37
C SER A 79 -6.19 4.09 1.84
N PHE A 80 -5.70 2.95 2.35
CA PHE A 80 -5.82 2.59 3.76
C PHE A 80 -5.20 3.65 4.67
N TRP A 81 -3.97 4.08 4.40
CA TRP A 81 -3.31 5.10 5.22
C TRP A 81 -4.06 6.43 5.27
N LEU A 82 -4.61 6.84 4.14
CA LEU A 82 -5.36 8.08 4.04
C LEU A 82 -6.68 7.99 4.83
N ILE A 83 -7.44 6.92 4.64
CA ILE A 83 -8.70 6.69 5.36
C ILE A 83 -8.44 6.52 6.86
N PHE A 84 -7.37 5.81 7.23
CA PHE A 84 -6.96 5.61 8.62
C PHE A 84 -6.64 6.94 9.30
N ALA A 85 -5.79 7.77 8.69
CA ALA A 85 -5.48 9.10 9.22
C ALA A 85 -6.73 10.00 9.30
N GLY A 86 -7.63 9.88 8.31
CA GLY A 86 -8.87 10.63 8.23
C GLY A 86 -9.89 10.29 9.30
N GLU A 87 -10.14 9.00 9.53
CA GLU A 87 -11.03 8.53 10.58
C GLU A 87 -10.53 9.02 11.95
N HIS A 88 -9.23 8.89 12.23
CA HIS A 88 -8.65 9.33 13.49
C HIS A 88 -8.66 10.85 13.69
N MET A 89 -8.75 11.65 12.62
CA MET A 89 -8.96 13.09 12.69
C MET A 89 -10.41 13.45 13.03
N LEU A 90 -11.39 12.69 12.51
CA LEU A 90 -12.83 12.99 12.56
C LEU A 90 -13.57 12.37 13.76
N ILE A 91 -12.90 11.58 14.61
CA ILE A 91 -13.41 11.13 15.92
C ILE A 91 -13.83 12.32 16.82
N GLN A 92 -13.49 13.57 16.45
CA GLN A 92 -13.95 14.79 17.13
C GLN A 92 -15.32 15.32 16.69
N ASP A 93 -15.82 15.01 15.48
CA ASP A 93 -16.99 15.70 14.89
C ASP A 93 -18.26 14.84 14.73
N GLY A 94 -18.27 13.60 15.24
CA GLY A 94 -19.51 12.82 15.46
C GLY A 94 -20.24 12.30 14.20
N GLY A 95 -19.61 12.34 13.02
CA GLY A 95 -20.21 11.86 11.77
C GLY A 95 -19.84 10.41 11.42
N HIS A 96 -20.82 9.61 10.96
CA HIS A 96 -20.55 8.36 10.26
C HIS A 96 -20.01 8.67 8.86
N ASN A 97 -18.72 8.41 8.63
CA ASN A 97 -18.10 8.75 7.37
C ASN A 97 -18.40 7.71 6.30
N THR A 98 -18.86 8.20 5.15
CA THR A 98 -18.94 7.41 3.92
C THR A 98 -17.67 7.65 3.11
N ILE A 99 -17.30 6.68 2.28
CA ILE A 99 -16.15 6.77 1.34
C ILE A 99 -16.21 8.06 0.51
N LYS A 100 -17.41 8.59 0.26
CA LYS A 100 -17.66 9.85 -0.47
C LYS A 100 -16.96 11.06 0.17
N ALA A 101 -16.79 11.09 1.49
CA ALA A 101 -16.08 12.18 2.17
C ALA A 101 -14.59 12.26 1.78
N TYR A 102 -13.99 11.11 1.45
CA TYR A 102 -12.58 10.99 1.07
C TYR A 102 -12.35 10.99 -0.45
N TRP A 103 -13.40 11.12 -1.26
CA TRP A 103 -13.33 10.92 -2.72
C TRP A 103 -12.31 11.83 -3.40
N LYS A 104 -12.20 13.10 -2.98
CA LYS A 104 -11.23 14.06 -3.54
C LYS A 104 -9.77 13.68 -3.26
N HIS A 105 -9.54 12.98 -2.17
CA HIS A 105 -8.19 12.54 -1.79
C HIS A 105 -7.86 11.20 -2.43
N LEU A 106 -8.86 10.31 -2.51
CA LEU A 106 -8.76 9.02 -3.17
C LEU A 106 -8.57 9.18 -4.70
N SER A 107 -9.18 10.21 -5.31
CA SER A 107 -9.01 10.48 -6.74
C SER A 107 -7.56 10.74 -7.12
N THR A 108 -6.76 11.39 -6.26
CA THR A 108 -5.33 11.62 -6.53
C THR A 108 -4.57 10.30 -6.63
N ILE A 109 -4.86 9.34 -5.75
CA ILE A 109 -4.26 8.00 -5.78
C ILE A 109 -4.69 7.26 -7.04
N ILE A 110 -5.98 7.27 -7.35
CA ILE A 110 -6.54 6.60 -8.53
C ILE A 110 -5.92 7.15 -9.81
N ILE A 111 -5.79 8.48 -9.95
CA ILE A 111 -5.17 9.10 -11.12
C ILE A 111 -3.70 8.66 -11.26
N GLY A 112 -2.95 8.64 -10.16
CA GLY A 112 -1.56 8.19 -10.16
C GLY A 112 -1.41 6.73 -10.59
N CYS A 113 -2.17 5.84 -9.94
CA CYS A 113 -2.15 4.41 -10.25
C CYS A 113 -2.65 4.12 -11.68
N LEU A 114 -3.69 4.82 -12.15
CA LEU A 114 -4.18 4.68 -13.53
C LEU A 114 -3.12 5.14 -14.53
N SER A 115 -2.39 6.21 -14.24
CA SER A 115 -1.32 6.71 -15.11
C SER A 115 -0.19 5.68 -15.26
N LEU A 116 0.25 5.08 -14.15
CA LEU A 116 1.24 4.00 -14.17
C LEU A 116 0.71 2.75 -14.85
N LEU A 117 -0.55 2.38 -14.63
CA LEU A 117 -1.17 1.24 -15.30
C LEU A 117 -1.20 1.43 -16.83
N ILE A 118 -1.55 2.62 -17.30
CA ILE A 118 -1.54 2.92 -18.74
C ILE A 118 -0.11 2.84 -19.28
N PHE A 119 0.87 3.36 -18.55
CA PHE A 119 2.28 3.24 -18.91
C PHE A 119 2.71 1.76 -19.04
N ASP A 120 2.41 0.93 -18.04
CA ASP A 120 2.76 -0.50 -18.04
C ASP A 120 2.05 -1.25 -19.19
N LEU A 121 0.79 -0.91 -19.49
CA LEU A 121 0.05 -1.48 -20.62
C LEU A 121 0.66 -1.06 -21.97
N CYS A 122 1.13 0.18 -22.10
CA CYS A 122 1.78 0.66 -23.31
C CYS A 122 3.17 0.05 -23.50
N GLU A 123 3.93 -0.17 -22.44
CA GLU A 123 5.27 -0.76 -22.51
C GLU A 123 5.21 -2.29 -22.53
N ARG A 124 4.81 -2.91 -21.41
CA ARG A 124 4.80 -4.36 -21.22
C ARG A 124 3.65 -5.05 -21.95
N GLY A 125 2.52 -4.36 -22.14
CA GLY A 125 1.39 -4.92 -22.89
C GLY A 125 1.69 -5.10 -24.38
N VAL A 126 2.40 -4.14 -25.00
CA VAL A 126 2.82 -4.25 -26.41
C VAL A 126 3.96 -5.27 -26.59
N GLN A 127 4.81 -5.42 -25.57
CA GLN A 127 5.87 -6.44 -25.53
C GLN A 127 5.35 -7.88 -25.65
N LEU A 128 4.08 -8.13 -25.35
CA LEU A 128 3.44 -9.44 -25.54
C LEU A 128 3.35 -9.85 -27.01
N VAL A 129 3.21 -8.88 -27.91
CA VAL A 129 3.14 -9.13 -29.36
C VAL A 129 4.52 -8.96 -29.99
N ASN A 130 5.29 -7.97 -29.53
CA ASN A 130 6.63 -7.70 -30.03
C ASN A 130 7.63 -7.56 -28.87
N PRO A 131 8.41 -8.61 -28.55
CA PRO A 131 9.38 -8.58 -27.45
C PRO A 131 10.46 -7.51 -27.57
N PHE A 132 10.72 -7.02 -28.78
CA PHE A 132 11.72 -5.97 -29.05
C PHE A 132 11.10 -4.56 -29.02
N TYR A 133 9.80 -4.44 -28.73
CA TYR A 133 9.16 -3.15 -28.58
C TYR A 133 9.69 -2.43 -27.35
N SER A 134 10.01 -1.15 -27.54
CA SER A 134 10.33 -0.23 -26.46
C SER A 134 9.69 1.12 -26.78
N ILE A 135 8.87 1.61 -25.85
CA ILE A 135 8.18 2.90 -25.97
C ILE A 135 9.18 4.06 -26.13
N TRP A 136 10.40 3.87 -25.62
CA TRP A 136 11.49 4.85 -25.59
C TRP A 136 12.19 5.07 -26.94
N VAL A 137 11.94 4.21 -27.93
CA VAL A 137 12.60 4.29 -29.24
C VAL A 137 11.96 5.36 -30.13
N THR A 138 10.65 5.60 -29.97
CA THR A 138 9.92 6.58 -30.79
C THR A 138 9.76 7.90 -30.06
N PRO A 139 9.92 9.06 -30.72
CA PRO A 139 9.79 10.35 -30.03
C PRO A 139 8.38 10.58 -29.47
N ILE A 140 7.34 10.10 -30.17
CA ILE A 140 5.95 10.19 -29.71
C ILE A 140 5.73 9.29 -28.49
N GLY A 141 6.24 8.04 -28.52
CA GLY A 141 6.16 7.12 -27.40
C GLY A 141 6.87 7.64 -26.16
N THR A 142 8.11 8.13 -26.30
CA THR A 142 8.88 8.72 -25.19
C THR A 142 8.16 9.90 -24.55
N ASN A 143 7.60 10.83 -25.32
CA ASN A 143 6.86 11.97 -24.77
C ASN A 143 5.61 11.51 -23.99
N LEU A 144 4.91 10.50 -24.49
CA LEU A 144 3.72 9.93 -23.86
C LEU A 144 4.08 9.17 -22.57
N ALA A 145 5.14 8.34 -22.60
CA ALA A 145 5.68 7.66 -21.43
C ALA A 145 6.08 8.64 -20.32
N LEU A 146 6.87 9.66 -20.67
CA LEU A 146 7.29 10.70 -19.73
C LEU A 146 6.08 11.44 -19.15
N THR A 147 5.05 11.72 -19.95
CA THR A 147 3.82 12.38 -19.46
C THR A 147 3.15 11.56 -18.36
N PHE A 148 2.99 10.24 -18.55
CA PHE A 148 2.39 9.37 -17.54
C PHE A 148 3.24 9.25 -16.28
N ILE A 149 4.56 9.11 -16.42
CA ILE A 149 5.49 9.04 -15.29
C ILE A 149 5.48 10.34 -14.49
N ILE A 150 5.52 11.50 -15.17
CA ILE A 150 5.47 12.82 -14.53
C ILE A 150 4.13 13.01 -13.82
N LEU A 151 3.01 12.65 -14.44
CA LEU A 151 1.68 12.74 -13.84
C LEU A 151 1.58 11.86 -12.58
N ALA A 152 2.09 10.64 -12.63
CA ALA A 152 2.19 9.75 -11.48
C ALA A 152 3.07 10.36 -10.37
N GLY A 153 4.23 10.91 -10.71
CA GLY A 153 5.13 11.57 -9.76
C GLY A 153 4.50 12.78 -9.06
N ILE A 154 3.79 13.63 -9.79
CA ILE A 154 3.05 14.77 -9.23
C ILE A 154 1.96 14.27 -8.28
N SER A 155 1.18 13.26 -8.69
CA SER A 155 0.12 12.68 -7.86
C SER A 155 0.65 12.06 -6.56
N ALA A 156 1.78 11.35 -6.62
CA ALA A 156 2.45 10.76 -5.47
C ALA A 156 2.98 11.84 -4.51
N SER A 157 3.54 12.93 -5.06
CA SER A 157 4.03 14.07 -4.29
C SER A 157 2.90 14.79 -3.54
N LEU A 158 1.78 15.06 -4.24
CA LEU A 158 0.58 15.64 -3.64
C LEU A 158 0.01 14.75 -2.54
N TYR A 159 -0.06 13.43 -2.79
CA TYR A 159 -0.48 12.46 -1.79
C TYR A 159 0.42 12.50 -0.54
N PHE A 160 1.75 12.50 -0.72
CA PHE A 160 2.69 12.48 0.39
C PHE A 160 2.60 13.74 1.26
N VAL A 161 2.56 14.92 0.64
CA VAL A 161 2.38 16.20 1.37
C VAL A 161 1.06 16.19 2.16
N PHE A 162 -0.01 15.70 1.53
CA PHE A 162 -1.32 15.61 2.17
C PHE A 162 -1.32 14.64 3.35
N LEU A 163 -0.72 13.46 3.20
CA LEU A 163 -0.61 12.46 4.27
C LEU A 163 0.20 13.02 5.46
N CYS A 164 1.33 13.67 5.19
CA CYS A 164 2.14 14.33 6.22
C CYS A 164 1.35 15.40 6.97
N TYR A 165 0.58 16.23 6.25
CA TYR A 165 -0.29 17.23 6.86
C TYR A 165 -1.36 16.60 7.76
N MET A 166 -2.02 15.53 7.30
CA MET A 166 -3.02 14.81 8.10
C MET A 166 -2.43 14.20 9.36
N ILE A 167 -1.29 13.51 9.24
CA ILE A 167 -0.59 12.91 10.37
C ILE A 167 -0.20 13.99 11.38
N TRP A 168 0.37 15.11 10.93
CA TRP A 168 0.71 16.23 11.79
C TRP A 168 -0.51 16.80 12.53
N ARG A 169 -1.64 16.95 11.83
CA ARG A 169 -2.90 17.37 12.47
C ARG A 169 -3.40 16.37 13.50
N VAL A 170 -3.33 15.07 13.23
CA VAL A 170 -3.73 14.04 14.19
C VAL A 170 -2.85 14.11 15.44
N PHE A 171 -1.53 14.23 15.30
CA PHE A 171 -0.63 14.40 16.45
C PHE A 171 -0.92 15.69 17.24
N LYS A 172 -1.17 16.81 16.57
CA LYS A 172 -1.56 18.07 17.23
C LYS A 172 -2.87 17.91 18.01
N ASN A 173 -3.87 17.29 17.41
CA ASN A 173 -5.17 17.04 18.04
C ASN A 173 -5.05 16.10 19.25
N ILE A 174 -4.25 15.04 19.15
CA ILE A 174 -3.95 14.13 20.26
C ILE A 174 -3.28 14.89 21.40
N THR A 175 -2.32 15.76 21.09
CA THR A 175 -1.61 16.58 22.09
C THR A 175 -2.56 17.49 22.85
N ILE A 176 -3.45 18.19 22.13
CA ILE A 176 -4.46 19.07 22.74
C ILE A 176 -5.47 18.25 23.55
N LYS A 177 -5.93 17.08 23.08
CA LYS A 177 -6.89 16.26 23.84
C LYS A 177 -6.26 15.65 25.08
N ARG A 178 -4.97 15.30 25.05
CA ARG A 178 -4.23 14.75 26.19
C ARG A 178 -4.17 15.71 27.37
N SER A 179 -4.17 17.04 27.15
CA SER A 179 -4.20 18.01 28.24
C SER A 179 -5.57 18.14 28.91
N VAL A 180 -6.65 17.76 28.23
CA VAL A 180 -8.04 17.82 28.73
C VAL A 180 -8.52 16.47 29.28
N LEU A 181 -7.81 15.38 28.97
CA LEU A 181 -8.08 14.02 29.46
C LEU A 181 -8.29 13.88 30.99
N PRO A 182 -7.49 14.53 31.87
CA PRO A 182 -7.66 14.36 33.32
C PRO A 182 -8.99 14.93 33.86
N ASN A 183 -9.67 15.79 33.10
CA ASN A 183 -10.95 16.39 33.47
C ASN A 183 -12.17 15.58 32.98
N MET A 184 -11.96 14.41 32.36
CA MET A 184 -13.04 13.55 31.84
C MET A 184 -13.38 12.40 32.78
N SER A 185 -14.60 11.85 32.64
CA SER A 185 -15.00 10.64 33.35
C SER A 185 -14.09 9.45 33.00
N GLN A 186 -13.82 8.59 33.98
CA GLN A 186 -12.85 7.48 33.87
C GLN A 186 -13.14 6.57 32.67
N ALA A 187 -14.41 6.22 32.42
CA ALA A 187 -14.81 5.37 31.29
C ALA A 187 -14.52 6.02 29.93
N ARG A 188 -14.73 7.34 29.80
CA ARG A 188 -14.45 8.09 28.57
C ARG A 188 -12.95 8.25 28.35
N ARG A 189 -12.21 8.52 29.42
CA ARG A 189 -10.75 8.62 29.39
C ARG A 189 -10.12 7.33 28.87
N LEU A 190 -10.50 6.17 29.41
CA LEU A 190 -9.94 4.87 29.04
C LEU A 190 -10.21 4.51 27.58
N HIS A 191 -11.40 4.87 27.07
CA HIS A 191 -11.75 4.70 25.66
C HIS A 191 -10.84 5.53 24.74
N TYR A 192 -10.64 6.82 25.04
CA TYR A 192 -9.76 7.70 24.25
C TYR A 192 -8.29 7.32 24.35
N GLU A 193 -7.79 6.95 25.54
CA GLU A 193 -6.43 6.44 25.72
C GLU A 193 -6.19 5.19 24.86
N GLY A 194 -7.17 4.28 24.81
CA GLY A 194 -7.12 3.10 23.94
C GLY A 194 -7.06 3.44 22.45
N ILE A 195 -7.83 4.43 21.99
CA ILE A 195 -7.78 4.90 20.59
C ILE A 195 -6.41 5.50 20.26
N ILE A 196 -5.89 6.37 21.12
CA ILE A 196 -4.59 7.03 20.94
C ILE A 196 -3.46 5.99 20.93
N TYR A 197 -3.50 5.01 21.82
CA TYR A 197 -2.50 3.95 21.89
C TYR A 197 -2.47 3.12 20.60
N ARG A 198 -3.64 2.68 20.11
CA ARG A 198 -3.74 1.90 18.86
C ARG A 198 -3.21 2.67 17.66
N PHE A 199 -3.54 3.96 17.58
CA PHE A 199 -3.03 4.84 16.54
C PHE A 199 -1.50 4.95 16.59
N ASN A 200 -0.93 5.29 17.75
CA ASN A 200 0.51 5.44 17.90
C ASN A 200 1.27 4.14 17.64
N PHE A 201 0.73 3.01 18.10
CA PHE A 201 1.31 1.69 17.86
C PHE A 201 1.37 1.39 16.36
N LEU A 202 0.26 1.54 15.64
CA LEU A 202 0.22 1.27 14.21
C LEU A 202 1.12 2.22 13.42
N MET A 203 1.13 3.51 13.77
CA MET A 203 2.02 4.50 13.14
C MET A 203 3.49 4.16 13.35
N LEU A 204 3.89 3.79 14.56
CA LEU A 204 5.27 3.42 14.88
C LEU A 204 5.73 2.20 14.10
N VAL A 205 4.93 1.12 14.10
CA VAL A 205 5.22 -0.10 13.34
C VAL A 205 5.39 0.21 11.85
N THR A 206 4.57 1.13 11.32
CA THR A 206 4.61 1.51 9.91
C THR A 206 5.84 2.31 9.55
N VAL A 207 6.22 3.29 10.37
CA VAL A 207 7.45 4.06 10.15
C VAL A 207 8.67 3.15 10.22
N ILE A 208 8.70 2.20 11.16
CA ILE A 208 9.77 1.21 11.24
C ILE A 208 9.79 0.34 9.98
N CYS A 209 8.63 -0.19 9.56
CA CYS A 209 8.52 -1.00 8.35
C CYS A 209 9.02 -0.23 7.12
N ALA A 210 8.54 1.00 6.91
CA ALA A 210 8.95 1.84 5.78
C ALA A 210 10.45 2.19 5.83
N ALA A 211 10.99 2.49 7.02
CA ALA A 211 12.42 2.76 7.18
C ALA A 211 13.27 1.52 6.85
N VAL A 212 12.88 0.34 7.33
CA VAL A 212 13.55 -0.92 6.99
C VAL A 212 13.49 -1.16 5.49
N THR A 213 12.33 -1.00 4.84
CA THR A 213 12.20 -1.15 3.39
C THR A 213 13.14 -0.23 2.61
N ILE A 214 13.20 1.07 2.99
CA ILE A 214 14.06 2.05 2.30
C ILE A 214 15.53 1.74 2.55
N ILE A 215 15.93 1.42 3.77
CA ILE A 215 17.31 1.08 4.12
C ILE A 215 17.74 -0.17 3.37
N SER A 216 16.93 -1.24 3.39
CA SER A 216 17.19 -2.48 2.64
C SER A 216 17.31 -2.20 1.15
N PHE A 217 16.42 -1.39 0.57
CA PHE A 217 16.48 -1.02 -0.83
C PHE A 217 17.77 -0.28 -1.18
N ILE A 218 18.17 0.74 -0.39
CA ILE A 218 19.42 1.48 -0.61
C ILE A 218 20.62 0.54 -0.51
N LEU A 219 20.66 -0.33 0.51
CA LEU A 219 21.73 -1.32 0.67
C LEU A 219 21.82 -2.26 -0.53
N ASN A 220 20.69 -2.73 -1.07
CA ASN A 220 20.69 -3.59 -2.25
C ASN A 220 21.20 -2.83 -3.49
N GLN A 221 20.78 -1.58 -3.71
CA GLN A 221 21.29 -0.78 -4.83
C GLN A 221 22.80 -0.53 -4.75
N VAL A 222 23.33 -0.31 -3.53
CA VAL A 222 24.78 -0.14 -3.31
C VAL A 222 25.52 -1.47 -3.50
N ALA A 223 24.97 -2.57 -2.99
CA ALA A 223 25.55 -3.90 -3.11
C ALA A 223 25.58 -4.37 -4.57
N GLU A 224 24.52 -4.17 -5.36
CA GLU A 224 24.53 -4.47 -6.81
C GLU A 224 25.58 -3.64 -7.57
N GLY A 225 25.85 -2.41 -7.11
CA GLY A 225 26.95 -1.59 -7.61
C GLY A 225 28.34 -2.13 -7.27
N GLN A 226 28.52 -2.72 -6.09
CA GLN A 226 29.79 -3.29 -5.60
C GLN A 226 30.04 -4.74 -6.06
N ASN A 227 29.00 -5.58 -6.18
CA ASN A 227 29.08 -6.97 -6.64
C ASN A 227 29.61 -7.11 -8.08
N LYS A 228 29.57 -6.03 -8.88
CA LYS A 228 30.26 -6.02 -10.18
C LYS A 228 31.80 -6.08 -10.05
N TRP A 229 32.36 -5.82 -8.87
CA TRP A 229 33.81 -5.60 -8.66
C TRP A 229 34.45 -6.63 -7.73
N ASP A 230 33.68 -7.42 -6.97
CA ASP A 230 34.20 -8.46 -6.07
C ASP A 230 33.39 -9.75 -6.24
N GLU A 231 34.04 -10.81 -6.74
CA GLU A 231 33.40 -12.11 -7.05
C GLU A 231 33.16 -12.98 -5.81
N ASN A 232 33.49 -12.52 -4.58
CA ASN A 232 33.64 -13.39 -3.41
C ASN A 232 32.55 -13.28 -2.32
N MET A 233 31.40 -12.63 -2.58
CA MET A 233 30.33 -12.55 -1.57
C MET A 233 29.17 -13.51 -1.90
N GLU A 234 29.15 -14.68 -1.25
CA GLU A 234 28.17 -15.77 -1.44
C GLU A 234 26.74 -15.47 -0.92
N VAL A 235 26.50 -14.29 -0.33
CA VAL A 235 25.18 -13.91 0.20
C VAL A 235 24.43 -13.07 -0.83
N GLU A 236 23.41 -13.67 -1.46
CA GLU A 236 22.49 -12.97 -2.38
C GLU A 236 21.54 -12.04 -1.62
N LEU A 237 22.04 -10.86 -1.24
CA LEU A 237 21.29 -9.77 -0.59
C LEU A 237 20.01 -9.38 -1.35
N SER A 238 20.02 -9.50 -2.68
CA SER A 238 18.86 -9.25 -3.54
C SER A 238 17.72 -10.23 -3.24
N SER A 239 18.01 -11.53 -3.12
CA SER A 239 17.00 -12.55 -2.78
C SER A 239 16.44 -12.43 -1.36
N ALA A 240 17.21 -11.88 -0.42
CA ALA A 240 16.78 -11.69 0.96
C ALA A 240 15.82 -10.49 1.12
N LEU A 241 15.80 -9.58 0.15
CA LEU A 241 14.95 -8.39 0.15
C LEU A 241 13.54 -8.68 -0.42
N TYR A 242 13.46 -9.50 -1.47
CA TYR A 242 12.23 -9.80 -2.23
C TYR A 242 11.47 -11.03 -1.71
#